data_AF-A0A0J5WM38-F1
#
_entry.id   AF-A0A0J5WM38-F1
#
_cell.length_a   1.000
_cell.length_b   1.000
_cell.length_c   1.000
_cell.angle_alpha   90.00
_cell.angle_beta   90.00
_cell.angle_gamma   90.00
#
_symmetry.space_group_name_H-M   'P 1'
#
loop_
_entity.id
_entity.type
_entity.pdbx_description
1 polymer ?
#
loop_
_entity_poly.entity_id
_entity_poly.type
_entity_poly.pdbx_seq_one_letter_code
_entity_poly.pdbx_strand_id
1 'polypeptide(L)'
;MMRTIVERFVEQSPMTIMTRLVLQCALHDDWIDSAAEADEEPDDESIRETLFALAVDAIAALAARTQTPQAVAGSALSASGAAVAALHDGMSRWRAGWGRALVRDSVDLLLPVATARADERARALGGMRLRVLDGAGDGCATGAGCGCGRACDDPARDAAIGLTGARVLPVYDPDLAMIVDLLPVERGRSHERAFVGALLETVRPGELWIVDGRFDTDAIVSGWPRRGGAFVLRDYGNPAACRPLGGWRDAGRLDTGYLREQAVGIAGDGNVAGTLRRIEWRDHTLDGSPGTTIAVLTNLPVEQFDACQVMQLSRRRWRDALPLPLAPVLGATLFGGVPARASLLASGIAAFAYNAFSVMTRVVVGALGLDERDAERVPVHIADSVAATYAGMMIALPPGWWRRYDQLPATTLGQIVRMLAVHVDPRSERRKRRDNRLSAKSQALLRAATLEHLLHDDGGDPAANVFSLRTIAMATRDFSSNPSKALRHAGEALVMVTKYNRPIALLVSIDDWNRLLGEVRETNLTRLSFDCAAAQGVRSVALSESSLN
;
A
#
# COMPACT_ATOMS: atom_id res chain seq x y z
N MET A 1 -33.92 6.64 7.91
CA MET A 1 -33.16 6.03 9.01
C MET A 1 -31.73 5.72 8.60
N MET A 2 -31.50 4.91 7.55
CA MET A 2 -30.16 4.52 7.11
C MET A 2 -29.25 5.70 6.72
N ARG A 3 -29.76 6.66 5.93
CA ARG A 3 -29.04 7.90 5.57
C ARG A 3 -28.48 8.63 6.80
N THR A 4 -29.29 8.77 7.85
CA THR A 4 -28.91 9.47 9.08
C THR A 4 -27.82 8.72 9.85
N ILE A 5 -27.84 7.39 9.84
CA ILE A 5 -26.80 6.57 10.47
C ILE A 5 -25.47 6.77 9.73
N VAL A 6 -25.48 6.65 8.40
CA VAL A 6 -24.27 6.85 7.57
C VAL A 6 -23.72 8.26 7.71
N GLU A 7 -24.58 9.29 7.70
CA GLU A 7 -24.19 10.68 7.91
C GLU A 7 -23.45 10.90 9.23
N ARG A 8 -23.93 10.28 10.33
CA ARG A 8 -23.26 10.35 11.63
C ARG A 8 -21.87 9.72 11.59
N PHE A 9 -21.72 8.59 10.89
CA PHE A 9 -20.41 7.96 10.73
C PHE A 9 -19.48 8.77 9.83
N VAL A 10 -19.96 9.37 8.73
CA VAL A 10 -19.15 10.26 7.88
C VAL A 10 -18.65 11.46 8.68
N GLU A 11 -19.48 12.02 9.57
CA GLU A 11 -19.11 13.16 10.41
C GLU A 11 -18.16 12.79 11.56
N GLN A 12 -18.41 11.69 12.26
CA GLN A 12 -17.75 11.38 13.53
C GLN A 12 -16.64 10.33 13.42
N SER A 13 -16.75 9.41 12.46
CA SER A 13 -15.75 8.34 12.25
C SER A 13 -15.67 7.88 10.79
N PRO A 14 -15.30 8.78 9.85
CA PRO A 14 -15.18 8.44 8.44
C PRO A 14 -14.17 7.31 8.18
N MET A 15 -13.18 7.15 9.07
CA MET A 15 -12.19 6.07 9.01
C MET A 15 -12.81 4.68 9.16
N THR A 16 -13.93 4.55 9.86
CA THR A 16 -14.58 3.25 10.08
C THR A 16 -15.29 2.76 8.84
N ILE A 17 -15.98 3.68 8.15
CA ILE A 17 -16.56 3.40 6.82
C ILE A 17 -15.43 3.10 5.84
N MET A 18 -14.38 3.92 5.82
CA MET A 18 -13.24 3.72 4.93
C MET A 18 -12.59 2.35 5.15
N THR A 19 -12.38 1.94 6.40
CA THR A 19 -11.81 0.63 6.75
C THR A 19 -12.65 -0.49 6.17
N ARG A 20 -13.97 -0.44 6.36
CA ARG A 20 -14.86 -1.45 5.78
C ARG A 20 -14.76 -1.50 4.25
N LEU A 21 -14.83 -0.35 3.59
CA LEU A 21 -14.76 -0.28 2.12
C LEU A 21 -13.41 -0.76 1.57
N VAL A 22 -12.30 -0.42 2.23
CA VAL A 22 -10.96 -0.84 1.79
C VAL A 22 -10.74 -2.34 2.03
N LEU A 23 -11.22 -2.89 3.15
CA LEU A 23 -11.15 -4.34 3.40
C LEU A 23 -11.98 -5.12 2.38
N GLN A 24 -13.16 -4.60 2.03
CA GLN A 24 -14.02 -5.17 0.99
C GLN A 24 -13.39 -5.04 -0.40
N CYS A 25 -12.75 -3.91 -0.71
CA CYS A 25 -11.94 -3.75 -1.93
C CYS A 25 -10.83 -4.80 -2.01
N ALA A 26 -10.15 -5.05 -0.89
CA ALA A 26 -8.97 -5.91 -0.82
C ALA A 26 -9.29 -7.41 -0.92
N LEU A 27 -10.56 -7.78 -0.91
CA LEU A 27 -11.03 -9.16 -0.99
C LEU A 27 -11.93 -9.31 -2.22
N HIS A 28 -11.63 -10.25 -3.11
CA HIS A 28 -12.47 -10.48 -4.28
C HIS A 28 -13.82 -11.10 -3.89
N ASP A 29 -14.86 -10.93 -4.70
CA ASP A 29 -16.14 -11.59 -4.45
C ASP A 29 -16.01 -13.12 -4.58
N ASP A 30 -15.25 -13.59 -5.58
CA ASP A 30 -15.00 -15.02 -5.84
C ASP A 30 -13.73 -15.55 -5.14
N TRP A 31 -13.46 -15.10 -3.92
CA TRP A 31 -12.20 -15.40 -3.24
C TRP A 31 -12.08 -16.87 -2.75
N ILE A 32 -13.20 -17.60 -2.74
CA ILE A 32 -13.28 -19.04 -2.50
C ILE A 32 -13.48 -19.71 -3.87
N ASP A 33 -12.43 -20.39 -4.37
CA ASP A 33 -12.54 -21.28 -5.54
C ASP A 33 -13.54 -22.39 -5.21
N SER A 34 -14.81 -22.21 -5.60
CA SER A 34 -15.90 -23.18 -5.44
C SER A 34 -15.78 -24.28 -6.50
N ALA A 35 -14.66 -25.00 -6.48
CA ALA A 35 -14.45 -26.22 -7.26
C ALA A 35 -14.92 -27.49 -6.53
N ALA A 36 -15.50 -27.37 -5.33
CA ALA A 36 -15.97 -28.54 -4.58
C ALA A 36 -17.45 -28.82 -4.86
N GLU A 37 -17.70 -29.98 -5.46
CA GLU A 37 -18.98 -30.67 -5.41
C GLU A 37 -19.25 -31.09 -3.94
N ALA A 38 -19.95 -30.26 -3.15
CA ALA A 38 -20.43 -30.65 -1.83
C ALA A 38 -21.72 -29.91 -1.46
N ASP A 39 -22.70 -30.65 -0.91
CA ASP A 39 -24.04 -30.21 -0.47
C ASP A 39 -24.05 -29.15 0.67
N GLU A 40 -22.89 -28.62 1.08
CA GLU A 40 -22.73 -27.58 2.09
C GLU A 40 -21.80 -26.48 1.56
N GLU A 41 -22.36 -25.50 0.84
CA GLU A 41 -21.63 -24.28 0.50
C GLU A 41 -21.19 -23.57 1.80
N PRO A 42 -19.93 -23.10 1.88
CA PRO A 42 -19.47 -22.34 3.04
C PRO A 42 -20.31 -21.07 3.22
N ASP A 43 -20.55 -20.67 4.47
CA ASP A 43 -21.14 -19.37 4.78
C ASP A 43 -20.10 -18.26 4.49
N ASP A 44 -19.98 -17.91 3.21
CA ASP A 44 -19.00 -16.95 2.68
C ASP A 44 -19.06 -15.61 3.41
N GLU A 45 -20.26 -15.17 3.80
CA GLU A 45 -20.46 -13.92 4.54
C GLU A 45 -19.89 -14.04 5.95
N SER A 46 -20.19 -15.10 6.69
CA SER A 46 -19.62 -15.32 8.03
C SER A 46 -18.09 -15.41 8.02
N ILE A 47 -17.52 -16.10 7.03
CA ILE A 47 -16.08 -16.23 6.88
C ILE A 47 -15.44 -14.87 6.55
N ARG A 48 -16.01 -14.10 5.62
CA ARG A 48 -15.59 -12.75 5.25
C ARG A 48 -15.63 -11.80 6.45
N GLU A 49 -16.73 -11.79 7.20
CA GLU A 49 -16.87 -10.93 8.37
C GLU A 49 -15.90 -11.32 9.49
N THR A 50 -15.62 -12.61 9.67
CA THR A 50 -14.58 -13.09 10.61
C THR A 50 -13.19 -12.61 10.18
N LEU A 51 -12.86 -12.71 8.90
CA LEU A 51 -11.60 -12.21 8.34
C LEU A 51 -11.45 -10.70 8.57
N PHE A 52 -12.50 -9.92 8.31
CA PHE A 52 -12.50 -8.47 8.50
C PHE A 52 -12.39 -8.08 9.97
N ALA A 53 -13.06 -8.78 10.88
CA ALA A 53 -12.89 -8.55 12.32
C ALA A 53 -11.43 -8.78 12.75
N LEU A 54 -10.81 -9.89 12.32
CA LEU A 54 -9.41 -10.17 12.58
C LEU A 54 -8.46 -9.14 11.95
N ALA A 55 -8.78 -8.65 10.75
CA ALA A 55 -8.01 -7.61 10.09
C ALA A 55 -8.11 -6.27 10.85
N VAL A 56 -9.30 -5.91 11.33
CA VAL A 56 -9.52 -4.72 12.16
C VAL A 56 -8.72 -4.79 13.47
N ASP A 57 -8.73 -5.93 14.15
CA ASP A 57 -7.92 -6.12 15.36
C ASP A 57 -6.41 -6.02 15.05
N ALA A 58 -5.98 -6.55 13.90
CA ALA A 58 -4.60 -6.43 13.44
C ALA A 58 -4.21 -4.98 13.11
N ILE A 59 -5.11 -4.17 12.53
CA ILE A 59 -4.90 -2.73 12.29
C ILE A 59 -4.67 -2.00 13.62
N ALA A 60 -5.51 -2.24 14.62
CA ALA A 60 -5.36 -1.64 15.95
C ALA A 60 -4.02 -2.01 16.59
N ALA A 61 -3.63 -3.29 16.50
CA ALA A 61 -2.37 -3.77 17.05
C ALA A 61 -1.12 -3.24 16.31
N LEU A 62 -1.20 -3.06 14.98
CA LEU A 62 -0.13 -2.43 14.17
C LEU A 62 0.11 -0.96 14.59
N ALA A 63 -0.97 -0.21 14.84
CA ALA A 63 -0.85 1.19 15.28
C ALA A 63 -0.29 1.31 16.70
N ALA A 64 -0.69 0.43 17.62
CA ALA A 64 -0.15 0.42 18.99
C ALA A 64 1.38 0.20 19.01
N ARG A 65 1.88 -0.70 18.14
CA ARG A 65 3.33 -0.96 17.96
C ARG A 65 4.08 0.24 17.37
N THR A 66 3.40 1.08 16.60
CA THR A 66 3.96 2.30 16.02
C THR A 66 4.20 3.37 17.09
N GLN A 67 3.28 3.51 18.06
CA GLN A 67 3.42 4.48 19.15
C GLN A 67 4.44 4.05 20.22
N THR A 68 4.48 2.75 20.51
CA THR A 68 5.27 2.22 21.61
C THR A 68 5.95 0.91 21.22
N PRO A 69 7.15 0.97 20.60
CA PRO A 69 7.87 -0.22 20.16
C PRO A 69 8.17 -1.23 21.28
N GLN A 70 8.24 -0.76 22.54
CA GLN A 70 8.55 -1.58 23.73
C GLN A 70 7.33 -1.96 24.60
N ALA A 71 6.13 -1.38 24.40
CA ALA A 71 5.06 -1.47 25.43
C ALA A 71 4.22 -2.76 25.42
N VAL A 72 4.50 -3.73 24.55
CA VAL A 72 3.65 -4.94 24.39
C VAL A 72 4.33 -6.19 24.95
N ALA A 73 5.11 -6.07 26.02
CA ALA A 73 5.41 -7.23 26.86
C ALA A 73 4.21 -7.60 27.78
N GLY A 74 3.14 -6.80 27.82
CA GLY A 74 2.00 -7.04 28.72
C GLY A 74 0.65 -6.41 28.31
N SER A 75 0.49 -5.87 27.10
CA SER A 75 -0.83 -5.44 26.61
C SER A 75 -1.53 -6.63 25.97
N ALA A 76 -2.77 -6.91 26.40
CA ALA A 76 -3.57 -8.04 25.93
C ALA A 76 -3.68 -8.04 24.40
N LEU A 77 -3.17 -9.10 23.77
CA LEU A 77 -3.37 -9.37 22.35
C LEU A 77 -4.88 -9.31 22.07
N SER A 78 -5.31 -8.32 21.28
CA SER A 78 -6.74 -8.06 21.06
C SER A 78 -7.38 -9.13 20.18
N ALA A 79 -6.60 -9.73 19.28
CA ALA A 79 -7.08 -10.68 18.30
C ALA A 79 -6.93 -12.15 18.76
N SER A 80 -8.02 -12.90 18.70
CA SER A 80 -8.10 -14.30 19.16
C SER A 80 -7.42 -15.26 18.18
N GLY A 81 -6.32 -15.90 18.58
CA GLY A 81 -5.70 -16.96 17.80
C GLY A 81 -6.59 -18.19 17.61
N ALA A 82 -7.59 -18.39 18.48
CA ALA A 82 -8.61 -19.42 18.30
C ALA A 82 -9.53 -19.11 17.11
N ALA A 83 -9.88 -17.84 16.88
CA ALA A 83 -10.66 -17.44 15.71
C ALA A 83 -9.85 -17.62 14.41
N VAL A 84 -8.54 -17.31 14.45
CA VAL A 84 -7.65 -17.61 13.32
C VAL A 84 -7.58 -19.13 13.06
N ALA A 85 -7.53 -19.95 14.10
CA ALA A 85 -7.52 -21.40 13.96
C ALA A 85 -8.83 -21.96 13.39
N ALA A 86 -9.98 -21.44 13.84
CA ALA A 86 -11.29 -21.82 13.31
C ALA A 86 -11.42 -21.44 11.82
N LEU A 87 -10.99 -20.23 11.46
CA LEU A 87 -10.97 -19.77 10.08
C LEU A 87 -10.04 -20.63 9.20
N HIS A 88 -8.85 -20.97 9.71
CA HIS A 88 -7.95 -21.92 9.04
C HIS A 88 -8.63 -23.27 8.80
N ASP A 89 -9.31 -23.83 9.80
CA ASP A 89 -9.91 -25.16 9.71
C ASP A 89 -11.09 -25.23 8.74
N GLY A 90 -11.85 -24.15 8.63
CA GLY A 90 -12.90 -23.99 7.63
C GLY A 90 -12.31 -23.86 6.22
N MET A 91 -11.32 -22.98 6.05
CA MET A 91 -10.80 -22.58 4.73
C MET A 91 -9.80 -23.53 4.10
N SER A 92 -9.01 -24.24 4.91
CA SER A 92 -7.93 -25.11 4.39
C SER A 92 -8.43 -26.31 3.59
N ARG A 93 -9.73 -26.60 3.62
CA ARG A 93 -10.38 -27.60 2.77
C ARG A 93 -10.65 -27.12 1.35
N TRP A 94 -10.76 -25.81 1.17
CA TRP A 94 -11.17 -25.16 -0.08
C TRP A 94 -9.98 -24.58 -0.85
N ARG A 95 -9.00 -24.02 -0.13
CA ARG A 95 -7.84 -23.37 -0.75
C ARG A 95 -6.56 -23.60 0.05
N ALA A 96 -5.61 -24.33 -0.53
CA ALA A 96 -4.28 -24.48 0.06
C ALA A 96 -3.47 -23.18 -0.03
N GLY A 97 -2.70 -22.87 1.02
CA GLY A 97 -1.81 -21.69 1.01
C GLY A 97 -2.53 -20.34 0.94
N TRP A 98 -3.82 -20.29 1.28
CA TRP A 98 -4.67 -19.13 1.08
C TRP A 98 -4.20 -17.87 1.82
N GLY A 99 -3.47 -17.99 2.92
CA GLY A 99 -2.87 -16.82 3.59
C GLY A 99 -1.87 -16.05 2.72
N ARG A 100 -1.05 -16.74 1.92
CA ARG A 100 -0.12 -16.10 0.95
C ARG A 100 -0.90 -15.54 -0.24
N ALA A 101 -1.91 -16.28 -0.70
CA ALA A 101 -2.73 -15.89 -1.83
C ALA A 101 -3.57 -14.64 -1.52
N LEU A 102 -4.18 -14.57 -0.34
CA LEU A 102 -4.89 -13.40 0.19
C LEU A 102 -4.05 -12.12 0.09
N VAL A 103 -2.75 -12.19 0.42
CA VAL A 103 -1.86 -11.03 0.35
C VAL A 103 -1.64 -10.59 -1.10
N ARG A 104 -1.33 -11.53 -2.00
CA ARG A 104 -1.12 -11.23 -3.42
C ARG A 104 -2.36 -10.65 -4.06
N ASP A 105 -3.49 -11.32 -3.88
CA ASP A 105 -4.79 -10.91 -4.42
C ASP A 105 -5.15 -9.51 -3.90
N SER A 106 -4.91 -9.22 -2.62
CA SER A 106 -5.18 -7.90 -2.04
C SER A 106 -4.38 -6.77 -2.67
N VAL A 107 -3.14 -7.02 -3.11
CA VAL A 107 -2.31 -5.99 -3.75
C VAL A 107 -2.86 -5.60 -5.11
N ASP A 108 -3.25 -6.59 -5.92
CA ASP A 108 -3.82 -6.35 -7.24
C ASP A 108 -5.14 -5.58 -7.12
N LEU A 109 -5.98 -5.94 -6.15
CA LEU A 109 -7.27 -5.30 -5.91
C LEU A 109 -7.15 -3.89 -5.32
N LEU A 110 -6.15 -3.65 -4.48
CA LEU A 110 -5.94 -2.33 -3.86
C LEU A 110 -5.21 -1.34 -4.76
N LEU A 111 -4.55 -1.80 -5.83
CA LEU A 111 -3.76 -0.96 -6.73
C LEU A 111 -4.53 0.27 -7.28
N PRO A 112 -5.81 0.16 -7.71
CA PRO A 112 -6.58 1.31 -8.22
C PRO A 112 -6.93 2.34 -7.14
N VAL A 113 -7.00 1.91 -5.87
CA VAL A 113 -7.26 2.79 -4.71
C VAL A 113 -5.96 3.42 -4.22
N ALA A 114 -4.87 2.67 -4.25
CA ALA A 114 -3.53 3.08 -3.90
C ALA A 114 -2.97 4.08 -4.93
N THR A 115 -3.37 5.36 -4.83
CA THR A 115 -2.80 6.41 -5.69
C THR A 115 -1.28 6.45 -5.53
N ALA A 116 -0.59 6.12 -6.61
CA ALA A 116 0.85 6.06 -6.60
C ALA A 116 1.42 7.45 -6.83
N ARG A 117 2.27 7.95 -5.91
CA ARG A 117 3.33 8.90 -6.26
C ARG A 117 4.42 8.16 -7.09
N ALA A 118 4.00 7.41 -8.11
CA ALA A 118 4.88 6.52 -8.87
C ALA A 118 5.81 7.29 -9.82
N ASP A 119 5.47 8.52 -10.18
CA ASP A 119 6.06 9.10 -11.38
C ASP A 119 7.53 9.46 -11.21
N GLU A 120 7.99 9.93 -10.06
CA GLU A 120 9.38 10.36 -9.91
C GLU A 120 10.35 9.20 -9.65
N ARG A 121 9.94 8.21 -8.84
CA ARG A 121 10.82 7.10 -8.47
C ARG A 121 10.88 5.99 -9.50
N ALA A 122 9.75 5.67 -10.15
CA ALA A 122 9.75 4.73 -11.26
C ALA A 122 10.67 5.22 -12.38
N ARG A 123 10.72 6.54 -12.63
CA ARG A 123 11.68 7.15 -13.58
C ARG A 123 13.14 6.94 -13.13
N ALA A 124 13.44 7.08 -11.84
CA ALA A 124 14.80 6.91 -11.31
C ALA A 124 15.33 5.46 -11.38
N LEU A 125 14.44 4.46 -11.36
CA LEU A 125 14.79 3.04 -11.47
C LEU A 125 14.60 2.48 -12.89
N GLY A 126 14.60 3.34 -13.91
CA GLY A 126 14.48 2.89 -15.30
C GLY A 126 13.13 2.24 -15.65
N GLY A 127 12.07 2.60 -14.92
CA GLY A 127 10.74 2.03 -15.06
C GLY A 127 10.55 0.69 -14.34
N MET A 128 11.57 0.19 -13.62
CA MET A 128 11.45 -1.08 -12.90
C MET A 128 10.64 -0.96 -11.62
N ARG A 129 9.80 -1.96 -11.34
CA ARG A 129 9.06 -2.08 -10.08
C ARG A 129 9.94 -2.68 -8.99
N LEU A 130 9.93 -2.11 -7.80
CA LEU A 130 10.81 -2.55 -6.73
C LEU A 130 10.19 -3.73 -5.95
N ARG A 131 11.04 -4.70 -5.61
CA ARG A 131 10.73 -5.81 -4.71
C ARG A 131 11.83 -5.87 -3.66
N VAL A 132 11.48 -5.75 -2.39
CA VAL A 132 12.46 -5.82 -1.31
C VAL A 132 12.18 -7.05 -0.45
N LEU A 133 13.20 -7.89 -0.32
CA LEU A 133 13.25 -9.03 0.58
C LEU A 133 14.37 -8.77 1.59
N ASP A 134 13.98 -8.40 2.79
CA ASP A 134 14.91 -8.11 3.89
C ASP A 134 14.78 -9.20 4.96
N GLY A 135 15.80 -10.06 5.04
CA GLY A 135 15.95 -11.12 6.02
C GLY A 135 16.35 -10.58 7.38
N ALA A 136 15.45 -9.84 8.03
CA ALA A 136 15.52 -9.43 9.44
C ALA A 136 16.93 -9.20 10.01
N GLY A 137 17.56 -8.08 9.66
CA GLY A 137 18.63 -7.51 10.46
C GLY A 137 18.11 -7.15 11.86
N ASP A 138 18.44 -7.98 12.86
CA ASP A 138 18.87 -7.64 14.23
C ASP A 138 18.74 -8.87 15.15
N GLY A 139 19.60 -9.86 14.89
CA GLY A 139 19.61 -11.13 15.59
C GLY A 139 20.95 -11.85 15.56
N CYS A 140 22.06 -11.11 15.43
CA CYS A 140 23.37 -11.59 15.85
C CYS A 140 24.09 -10.41 16.50
N ALA A 141 23.54 -9.96 17.64
CA ALA A 141 24.35 -9.19 18.57
C ALA A 141 25.50 -10.12 18.98
N THR A 142 26.72 -9.68 18.74
CA THR A 142 27.97 -10.20 19.29
C THR A 142 27.77 -10.64 20.73
N GLY A 143 27.56 -11.95 20.92
CA GLY A 143 27.36 -12.63 22.18
C GLY A 143 27.55 -14.12 21.94
N ALA A 144 28.79 -14.57 22.09
CA ALA A 144 29.24 -15.96 22.06
C ALA A 144 28.95 -16.79 20.78
N GLY A 145 29.88 -16.76 19.81
CA GLY A 145 30.40 -18.03 19.29
C GLY A 145 29.72 -18.76 18.12
N CYS A 146 28.85 -18.16 17.28
CA CYS A 146 28.62 -18.76 15.94
C CYS A 146 29.60 -18.16 14.92
N GLY A 147 30.56 -18.97 14.47
CA GLY A 147 31.37 -18.75 13.26
C GLY A 147 30.74 -19.36 12.00
N CYS A 148 29.42 -19.56 11.99
CA CYS A 148 28.74 -20.47 11.07
C CYS A 148 28.18 -19.80 9.80
N GLY A 149 28.24 -18.47 9.65
CA GLY A 149 27.83 -17.76 8.44
C GLY A 149 26.35 -17.86 8.06
N ARG A 150 25.56 -18.63 8.80
CA ARG A 150 24.12 -18.84 8.67
C ARG A 150 23.41 -18.17 9.85
N ALA A 151 22.09 -17.95 9.74
CA ALA A 151 21.28 -17.46 10.84
C ALA A 151 21.47 -18.38 12.05
N CYS A 152 22.10 -17.84 13.10
CA CYS A 152 22.29 -18.54 14.36
C CYS A 152 20.96 -18.42 15.12
N ASP A 153 20.11 -19.42 14.92
CA ASP A 153 18.84 -19.54 15.61
C ASP A 153 19.09 -20.04 17.05
N ASP A 154 18.94 -19.17 18.05
CA ASP A 154 18.86 -19.61 19.44
C ASP A 154 17.41 -20.05 19.75
N PRO A 155 17.14 -21.34 20.00
CA PRO A 155 15.80 -21.82 20.36
C PRO A 155 15.25 -21.14 21.63
N ALA A 156 16.10 -20.64 22.52
CA ALA A 156 15.67 -19.86 23.69
C ALA A 156 15.14 -18.46 23.29
N ARG A 157 15.71 -17.83 22.26
CA ARG A 157 15.23 -16.55 21.72
C ARG A 157 13.88 -16.72 21.01
N ASP A 158 13.70 -17.82 20.29
CA ASP A 158 12.45 -18.13 19.60
C ASP A 158 11.32 -18.47 20.57
N ALA A 159 11.63 -19.19 21.65
CA ALA A 159 10.71 -19.43 22.76
C ALA A 159 10.38 -18.13 23.53
N ALA A 160 11.35 -17.23 23.72
CA ALA A 160 11.16 -15.95 24.39
C ALA A 160 10.30 -14.94 23.58
N ILE A 161 10.31 -15.04 22.25
CA ILE A 161 9.50 -14.18 21.36
C ILE A 161 8.17 -14.87 20.98
N GLY A 162 7.91 -16.10 21.46
CA GLY A 162 6.66 -16.82 21.20
C GLY A 162 6.49 -17.29 19.75
N LEU A 163 7.59 -17.40 18.99
CA LEU A 163 7.60 -17.85 17.60
C LEU A 163 7.51 -19.38 17.54
N THR A 164 6.30 -19.93 17.69
CA THR A 164 6.04 -21.37 17.80
C THR A 164 5.65 -22.07 16.48
N GLY A 165 5.88 -21.44 15.31
CA GLY A 165 5.43 -21.96 14.01
C GLY A 165 6.32 -21.61 12.80
N ALA A 166 5.88 -22.04 11.60
CA ALA A 166 6.51 -21.71 10.32
C ALA A 166 6.62 -20.19 10.18
N ARG A 167 7.79 -19.70 9.76
CA ARG A 167 8.03 -18.26 9.58
C ARG A 167 7.62 -17.86 8.17
N VAL A 168 7.34 -16.58 7.99
CA VAL A 168 7.24 -15.98 6.65
C VAL A 168 8.17 -14.78 6.58
N LEU A 169 8.75 -14.57 5.40
CA LEU A 169 9.46 -13.34 5.07
C LEU A 169 8.61 -12.53 4.08
N PRO A 170 8.25 -11.28 4.42
CA PRO A 170 7.50 -10.42 3.53
C PRO A 170 8.41 -9.92 2.42
N VAL A 171 7.91 -10.03 1.19
CA VAL A 171 8.38 -9.24 0.07
C VAL A 171 7.50 -8.00 0.01
N TYR A 172 8.09 -6.82 0.00
CA TYR A 172 7.32 -5.58 -0.05
C TYR A 172 7.76 -4.70 -1.22
N ASP A 173 6.84 -3.85 -1.67
CA ASP A 173 7.07 -2.80 -2.65
C ASP A 173 6.99 -1.45 -1.92
N PRO A 174 8.14 -0.78 -1.68
CA PRO A 174 8.19 0.53 -1.04
C PRO A 174 7.40 1.62 -1.76
N ASP A 175 7.21 1.53 -3.08
CA ASP A 175 6.50 2.54 -3.86
C ASP A 175 4.99 2.38 -3.75
N LEU A 176 4.54 1.13 -3.56
CA LEU A 176 3.17 0.81 -3.18
C LEU A 176 2.94 0.90 -1.67
N ALA A 177 4.01 0.89 -0.87
CA ALA A 177 3.98 0.73 0.58
C ALA A 177 3.17 -0.51 1.01
N MET A 178 3.23 -1.59 0.24
CA MET A 178 2.47 -2.82 0.46
C MET A 178 3.39 -4.04 0.53
N ILE A 179 2.95 -5.05 1.28
CA ILE A 179 3.50 -6.40 1.25
C ILE A 179 2.89 -7.10 0.04
N VAL A 180 3.74 -7.47 -0.93
CA VAL A 180 3.33 -8.06 -2.22
C VAL A 180 3.41 -9.58 -2.23
N ASP A 181 4.17 -10.17 -1.31
CA ASP A 181 4.20 -11.62 -1.11
C ASP A 181 4.65 -12.00 0.30
N LEU A 182 4.33 -13.23 0.71
CA LEU A 182 4.84 -13.85 1.93
C LEU A 182 5.54 -15.16 1.56
N LEU A 183 6.87 -15.18 1.68
CA LEU A 183 7.66 -16.37 1.41
C LEU A 183 7.74 -17.26 2.65
N PRO A 184 7.30 -18.54 2.60
CA PRO A 184 7.39 -19.44 3.72
C PRO A 184 8.85 -19.79 4.02
N VAL A 185 9.22 -19.72 5.29
CA VAL A 185 10.56 -20.04 5.81
C VAL A 185 10.43 -21.13 6.87
N GLU A 186 10.97 -22.29 6.54
CA GLU A 186 11.07 -23.43 7.45
C GLU A 186 12.54 -23.85 7.62
N ARG A 187 12.83 -24.52 8.73
CA ARG A 187 14.20 -24.89 9.10
C ARG A 187 14.68 -26.10 8.30
N GLY A 188 15.95 -26.06 7.87
CA GLY A 188 16.65 -27.19 7.27
C GLY A 188 16.93 -27.02 5.77
N ARG A 189 17.92 -27.77 5.26
CA ARG A 189 18.42 -27.60 3.88
C ARG A 189 17.39 -27.87 2.79
N SER A 190 16.46 -28.81 3.02
CA SER A 190 15.34 -29.06 2.09
C SER A 190 14.44 -27.83 1.96
N HIS A 191 14.19 -27.15 3.08
CA HIS A 191 13.35 -25.97 3.16
C HIS A 191 14.08 -24.70 2.68
N GLU A 192 15.41 -24.61 2.83
CA GLU A 192 16.23 -23.56 2.21
C GLU A 192 16.09 -23.59 0.68
N ARG A 193 16.11 -24.78 0.07
CA ARG A 193 15.83 -24.95 -1.36
C ARG A 193 14.38 -24.64 -1.73
N ALA A 194 13.43 -25.04 -0.91
CA ALA A 194 12.01 -24.73 -1.14
C ALA A 194 11.74 -23.21 -1.06
N PHE A 195 12.39 -22.51 -0.13
CA PHE A 195 12.34 -21.05 -0.03
C PHE A 195 12.91 -20.38 -1.28
N VAL A 196 14.10 -20.81 -1.72
CA VAL A 196 14.70 -20.28 -2.96
C VAL A 196 13.82 -20.58 -4.17
N GLY A 197 13.25 -21.78 -4.28
CA GLY A 197 12.26 -22.11 -5.31
C GLY A 197 11.06 -21.16 -5.29
N ALA A 198 10.45 -20.97 -4.12
CA ALA A 198 9.31 -20.07 -3.92
C ALA A 198 9.64 -18.59 -4.21
N LEU A 199 10.87 -18.15 -3.97
CA LEU A 199 11.38 -16.83 -4.35
C LEU A 199 11.51 -16.73 -5.87
N LEU A 200 12.19 -17.68 -6.52
CA LEU A 200 12.44 -17.62 -7.96
C LEU A 200 11.15 -17.67 -8.79
N GLU A 201 10.13 -18.38 -8.31
CA GLU A 201 8.79 -18.41 -8.92
C GLU A 201 8.08 -17.04 -8.93
N THR A 202 8.46 -16.14 -8.01
CA THR A 202 7.83 -14.81 -7.88
C THR A 202 8.45 -13.76 -8.77
N VAL A 203 9.69 -13.98 -9.22
CA VAL A 203 10.42 -12.99 -10.01
C VAL A 203 9.71 -12.78 -11.34
N ARG A 204 9.39 -11.52 -11.66
CA ARG A 204 8.80 -11.13 -12.95
C ARG A 204 9.75 -10.22 -13.73
N PRO A 205 9.68 -10.22 -15.08
CA PRO A 205 10.38 -9.23 -15.90
C PRO A 205 9.96 -7.80 -15.54
N GLY A 206 10.89 -6.85 -15.64
CA GLY A 206 10.64 -5.44 -15.32
C GLY A 206 10.61 -5.12 -13.81
N GLU A 207 11.02 -6.06 -12.97
CA GLU A 207 11.20 -5.84 -11.53
C GLU A 207 12.67 -5.69 -11.15
N LEU A 208 12.96 -4.92 -10.11
CA LEU A 208 14.24 -4.85 -9.43
C LEU A 208 14.10 -5.44 -8.03
N TRP A 209 14.82 -6.52 -7.76
CA TRP A 209 14.83 -7.20 -6.47
C TRP A 209 16.00 -6.74 -5.61
N ILE A 210 15.73 -6.15 -4.45
CA ILE A 210 16.72 -5.90 -3.40
C ILE A 210 16.62 -7.05 -2.40
N VAL A 211 17.66 -7.88 -2.34
CA VAL A 211 17.70 -9.04 -1.44
C VAL A 211 18.80 -8.80 -0.42
N ASP A 212 18.39 -8.50 0.80
CA ASP A 212 19.28 -8.20 1.93
C ASP A 212 19.04 -9.22 3.05
N GLY A 213 19.83 -10.30 3.09
CA GLY A 213 19.74 -11.33 4.12
C GLY A 213 20.69 -12.49 3.86
N ARG A 214 20.92 -13.31 4.90
CA ARG A 214 21.79 -14.50 4.81
C ARG A 214 21.05 -15.68 4.19
N PHE A 215 20.88 -15.63 2.88
CA PHE A 215 20.26 -16.69 2.08
C PHE A 215 21.30 -17.54 1.34
N ASP A 216 20.88 -18.64 0.72
CA ASP A 216 21.72 -19.44 -0.18
C ASP A 216 21.98 -18.65 -1.49
N THR A 217 22.99 -17.79 -1.48
CA THR A 217 23.41 -16.95 -2.61
C THR A 217 23.69 -17.80 -3.85
N ASP A 218 24.30 -18.98 -3.70
CA ASP A 218 24.64 -19.86 -4.81
C ASP A 218 23.39 -20.39 -5.50
N ALA A 219 22.39 -20.83 -4.71
CA ALA A 219 21.11 -21.30 -5.24
C ALA A 219 20.31 -20.16 -5.90
N ILE A 220 20.29 -18.97 -5.30
CA ILE A 220 19.60 -17.79 -5.87
C ILE A 220 20.23 -17.39 -7.20
N VAL A 221 21.56 -17.23 -7.25
CA VAL A 221 22.27 -16.80 -8.45
C VAL A 221 22.15 -17.84 -9.57
N SER A 222 22.31 -19.12 -9.26
CA SER A 222 22.24 -20.19 -10.27
C SER A 222 20.83 -20.41 -10.80
N GLY A 223 19.81 -20.18 -9.97
CA GLY A 223 18.40 -20.34 -10.33
C GLY A 223 17.73 -19.07 -10.87
N TRP A 224 18.41 -17.91 -10.85
CA TRP A 224 17.81 -16.64 -11.24
C TRP A 224 17.32 -16.67 -12.69
N PRO A 225 16.04 -16.30 -12.97
CA PRO A 225 15.53 -16.35 -14.33
C PRO A 225 16.27 -15.36 -15.24
N ARG A 226 16.91 -15.85 -16.31
CA ARG A 226 17.79 -15.03 -17.19
C ARG A 226 17.08 -13.91 -17.97
N ARG A 227 15.77 -14.05 -18.20
CA ARG A 227 14.89 -13.02 -18.77
C ARG A 227 13.93 -12.44 -17.71
N GLY A 228 14.22 -12.69 -16.43
CA GLY A 228 13.43 -12.22 -15.29
C GLY A 228 13.78 -10.80 -14.86
N GLY A 229 13.56 -10.52 -13.57
CA GLY A 229 13.87 -9.22 -12.97
C GLY A 229 15.38 -8.97 -12.81
N ALA A 230 15.74 -7.71 -12.64
CA ALA A 230 17.05 -7.32 -12.15
C ALA A 230 17.15 -7.59 -10.64
N PHE A 231 18.37 -7.70 -10.12
CA PHE A 231 18.60 -7.86 -8.68
C PHE A 231 19.82 -7.12 -8.16
N VAL A 232 19.78 -6.80 -6.87
CA VAL A 232 20.87 -6.35 -6.01
C VAL A 232 20.84 -7.25 -4.79
N LEU A 233 21.76 -8.21 -4.76
CA LEU A 233 21.85 -9.25 -3.73
C LEU A 233 23.03 -8.94 -2.82
N ARG A 234 22.78 -8.76 -1.53
CA ARG A 234 23.86 -8.58 -0.55
C ARG A 234 24.63 -9.88 -0.40
N ASP A 235 25.93 -9.80 -0.61
CA ASP A 235 26.87 -10.91 -0.50
C ASP A 235 27.52 -10.89 0.89
N TYR A 236 27.16 -11.87 1.73
CA TYR A 236 27.73 -12.08 3.06
C TYR A 236 28.94 -13.03 3.07
N GLY A 237 29.34 -13.59 1.91
CA GLY A 237 30.44 -14.53 1.80
C GLY A 237 30.62 -15.01 0.36
N ASN A 238 31.87 -15.11 -0.09
CA ASN A 238 32.23 -15.37 -1.50
C ASN A 238 31.48 -16.58 -2.11
N PRO A 239 30.49 -16.36 -2.99
CA PRO A 239 29.64 -17.44 -3.51
C PRO A 239 30.43 -18.33 -4.47
N ALA A 240 30.35 -19.65 -4.27
CA ALA A 240 31.07 -20.60 -5.10
C ALA A 240 30.51 -20.66 -6.53
N ALA A 241 29.26 -20.27 -6.73
CA ALA A 241 28.61 -20.18 -8.04
C ALA A 241 29.18 -19.04 -8.90
N CYS A 242 29.93 -18.09 -8.34
CA CYS A 242 30.47 -16.95 -9.07
C CYS A 242 31.98 -17.09 -9.31
N ARG A 243 32.40 -17.19 -10.58
CA ARG A 243 33.82 -17.16 -10.97
C ARG A 243 34.27 -15.77 -11.42
N PRO A 244 35.37 -15.21 -10.90
CA PRO A 244 35.93 -13.97 -11.43
C PRO A 244 36.28 -14.08 -12.91
N LEU A 245 35.88 -13.10 -13.72
CA LEU A 245 36.22 -13.01 -15.15
C LEU A 245 37.38 -12.03 -15.43
N GLY A 246 37.84 -11.30 -14.41
CA GLY A 246 38.92 -10.33 -14.52
C GLY A 246 39.36 -9.79 -13.16
N GLY A 247 40.28 -8.82 -13.16
CA GLY A 247 40.72 -8.14 -11.94
C GLY A 247 39.69 -7.15 -11.41
N TRP A 248 39.88 -6.73 -10.15
CA TRP A 248 39.15 -5.61 -9.56
C TRP A 248 39.48 -4.30 -10.27
N ARG A 249 38.46 -3.47 -10.46
CA ARG A 249 38.56 -2.11 -11.00
C ARG A 249 38.13 -1.12 -9.92
N ASP A 250 38.78 0.02 -9.85
CA ASP A 250 38.33 1.13 -9.01
C ASP A 250 37.00 1.65 -9.56
N ALA A 251 36.01 1.81 -8.68
CA ALA A 251 34.67 2.24 -9.01
C ALA A 251 34.26 3.50 -8.22
N GLY A 252 35.24 4.22 -7.66
CA GLY A 252 35.05 5.51 -7.02
C GLY A 252 34.89 5.42 -5.49
N ARG A 253 34.27 6.45 -4.92
CA ARG A 253 34.07 6.59 -3.47
C ARG A 253 32.61 6.81 -3.15
N LEU A 254 32.18 6.23 -2.02
CA LEU A 254 30.84 6.43 -1.47
C LEU A 254 30.97 6.65 0.05
N ASP A 255 30.53 7.82 0.50
CA ASP A 255 30.72 8.31 1.87
C ASP A 255 32.20 8.29 2.30
N THR A 256 32.51 7.53 3.35
CA THR A 256 33.86 7.33 3.90
C THR A 256 34.65 6.22 3.22
N GLY A 257 33.98 5.36 2.43
CA GLY A 257 34.57 4.16 1.86
C GLY A 257 34.85 4.23 0.36
N TYR A 258 35.61 3.25 -0.12
CA TYR A 258 35.93 3.10 -1.55
C TYR A 258 35.20 1.93 -2.15
N LEU A 259 34.86 2.08 -3.42
CA LEU A 259 34.19 1.09 -4.22
C LEU A 259 35.16 0.44 -5.19
N ARG A 260 35.04 -0.87 -5.31
CA ARG A 260 35.69 -1.62 -6.37
C ARG A 260 34.71 -2.58 -7.00
N GLU A 261 34.88 -2.82 -8.29
CA GLU A 261 33.98 -3.65 -9.08
C GLU A 261 34.75 -4.73 -9.83
N GLN A 262 34.13 -5.90 -9.98
CA GLN A 262 34.67 -7.03 -10.72
C GLN A 262 33.54 -7.71 -11.51
N ALA A 263 33.81 -8.04 -12.77
CA ALA A 263 32.93 -8.90 -13.55
C ALA A 263 33.07 -10.36 -13.08
N VAL A 264 31.94 -11.02 -12.84
CA VAL A 264 31.89 -12.43 -12.43
C VAL A 264 30.94 -13.20 -13.34
N GLY A 265 31.28 -14.45 -13.66
CA GLY A 265 30.43 -15.34 -14.44
C GLY A 265 29.79 -16.38 -13.54
N ILE A 266 28.60 -16.84 -13.89
CA ILE A 266 27.92 -17.93 -13.18
C ILE A 266 28.54 -19.28 -13.61
N ALA A 267 28.86 -20.14 -12.65
CA ALA A 267 29.46 -21.44 -12.89
C ALA A 267 28.49 -22.38 -13.65
N GLY A 268 29.02 -23.14 -14.62
CA GLY A 268 28.23 -24.05 -15.46
C GLY A 268 27.59 -23.39 -16.68
N ASP A 269 27.69 -22.07 -16.83
CA ASP A 269 27.10 -21.33 -17.95
C ASP A 269 28.17 -20.93 -18.97
N GLY A 270 28.14 -21.57 -20.14
CA GLY A 270 29.10 -21.33 -21.22
C GLY A 270 28.85 -20.06 -22.05
N ASN A 271 27.88 -19.22 -21.67
CA ASN A 271 27.38 -18.13 -22.50
C ASN A 271 27.65 -16.74 -21.89
N VAL A 272 28.00 -15.77 -22.72
CA VAL A 272 28.35 -14.37 -22.35
C VAL A 272 27.19 -13.62 -21.66
N ALA A 273 25.96 -14.09 -21.88
CA ALA A 273 24.72 -13.58 -21.26
C ALA A 273 24.61 -13.80 -19.74
N GLY A 274 25.54 -14.54 -19.12
CA GLY A 274 25.57 -14.84 -17.68
C GLY A 274 26.59 -14.03 -16.87
N THR A 275 26.98 -12.83 -17.34
CA THR A 275 27.93 -11.98 -16.62
C THR A 275 27.21 -11.11 -15.59
N LEU A 276 27.59 -11.27 -14.33
CA LEU A 276 27.18 -10.43 -13.21
C LEU A 276 28.29 -9.45 -12.84
N ARG A 277 27.93 -8.43 -12.06
CA ARG A 277 28.85 -7.48 -11.46
C ARG A 277 28.90 -7.75 -9.96
N ARG A 278 30.12 -7.87 -9.44
CA ARG A 278 30.40 -7.88 -8.01
C ARG A 278 30.96 -6.52 -7.61
N ILE A 279 30.28 -5.85 -6.69
CA ILE A 279 30.68 -4.54 -6.18
C ILE A 279 31.00 -4.67 -4.70
N GLU A 280 32.16 -4.20 -4.29
CA GLU A 280 32.57 -4.15 -2.89
C GLU A 280 32.77 -2.72 -2.43
N TRP A 281 32.15 -2.39 -1.31
CA TRP A 281 32.41 -1.18 -0.54
C TRP A 281 33.24 -1.53 0.68
N ARG A 282 34.31 -0.78 0.91
CA ARG A 282 35.20 -0.94 2.07
C ARG A 282 35.26 0.36 2.83
N ASP A 283 34.86 0.32 4.09
CA ASP A 283 34.97 1.46 4.98
C ASP A 283 36.44 1.78 5.30
N HIS A 284 36.72 3.07 5.52
CA HIS A 284 37.97 3.51 6.12
C HIS A 284 37.74 3.82 7.58
N THR A 285 38.39 3.05 8.45
CA THR A 285 38.52 3.44 9.86
C THR A 285 39.64 4.47 10.00
N LEU A 286 39.47 5.39 10.95
CA LEU A 286 40.42 6.48 11.24
C LEU A 286 41.81 5.98 11.66
N ASP A 287 41.94 4.71 12.04
CA ASP A 287 43.16 4.04 12.52
C ASP A 287 43.85 3.14 11.48
N GLY A 288 43.34 3.08 10.25
CA GLY A 288 43.93 2.28 9.16
C GLY A 288 43.69 0.77 9.28
N SER A 289 42.84 0.32 10.19
CA SER A 289 42.37 -1.07 10.26
C SER A 289 41.33 -1.37 9.16
N PRO A 290 41.16 -2.64 8.72
CA PRO A 290 40.15 -2.97 7.73
C PRO A 290 38.76 -2.81 8.35
N GLY A 291 38.04 -1.77 7.94
CA GLY A 291 36.66 -1.52 8.33
C GLY A 291 35.67 -2.54 7.78
N THR A 292 34.37 -2.32 8.04
CA THR A 292 33.31 -3.17 7.52
C THR A 292 33.36 -3.22 5.98
N THR A 293 33.32 -4.43 5.42
CA THR A 293 33.21 -4.64 3.97
C THR A 293 31.79 -5.09 3.65
N ILE A 294 31.18 -4.46 2.65
CA ILE A 294 29.88 -4.85 2.11
C ILE A 294 30.10 -5.25 0.65
N ALA A 295 29.76 -6.49 0.32
CA ALA A 295 29.78 -6.98 -1.04
C ALA A 295 28.35 -7.11 -1.59
N VAL A 296 28.19 -6.90 -2.88
CA VAL A 296 26.92 -6.99 -3.60
C VAL A 296 27.13 -7.69 -4.92
N LEU A 297 26.19 -8.55 -5.30
CA LEU A 297 26.06 -9.10 -6.64
C LEU A 297 24.86 -8.49 -7.36
N THR A 298 25.04 -8.16 -8.65
CA THR A 298 23.96 -7.59 -9.47
C THR A 298 24.08 -7.99 -10.93
N ASN A 299 22.95 -8.06 -11.62
CA ASN A 299 22.85 -8.14 -13.09
C ASN A 299 22.47 -6.79 -13.73
N LEU A 300 22.49 -5.69 -12.98
CA LEU A 300 22.16 -4.36 -13.50
C LEU A 300 23.21 -3.86 -14.50
N PRO A 301 22.81 -3.29 -15.65
CA PRO A 301 23.73 -2.75 -16.65
C PRO A 301 24.49 -1.53 -16.09
N VAL A 302 25.78 -1.45 -16.40
CA VAL A 302 26.66 -0.37 -15.92
C VAL A 302 26.32 0.98 -16.57
N GLU A 303 25.73 0.95 -17.77
CA GLU A 303 25.31 2.12 -18.53
C GLU A 303 24.17 2.88 -17.85
N GLN A 304 23.33 2.17 -17.10
CA GLN A 304 22.18 2.74 -16.40
C GLN A 304 22.40 2.87 -14.90
N PHE A 305 23.18 1.96 -14.30
CA PHE A 305 23.43 1.91 -12.86
C PHE A 305 24.92 1.76 -12.58
N ASP A 306 25.56 2.85 -12.16
CA ASP A 306 26.96 2.81 -11.73
C ASP A 306 27.12 2.05 -10.38
N ALA A 307 28.37 1.76 -10.01
CA ALA A 307 28.64 1.01 -8.77
C ALA A 307 28.19 1.75 -7.51
N CYS A 308 28.23 3.09 -7.51
CA CYS A 308 27.78 3.94 -6.41
C CYS A 308 26.27 3.80 -6.19
N GLN A 309 25.48 3.91 -7.27
CA GLN A 309 24.03 3.77 -7.26
C GLN A 309 23.61 2.38 -6.79
N VAL A 310 24.23 1.32 -7.30
CA VAL A 310 23.94 -0.05 -6.85
C VAL A 310 24.24 -0.23 -5.36
N MET A 311 25.37 0.29 -4.87
CA MET A 311 25.71 0.20 -3.45
C MET A 311 24.80 1.06 -2.57
N GLN A 312 24.32 2.22 -3.05
CA GLN A 312 23.32 3.02 -2.35
C GLN A 312 21.99 2.26 -2.22
N LEU A 313 21.56 1.55 -3.27
CA LEU A 313 20.37 0.71 -3.22
C LEU A 313 20.50 -0.43 -2.20
N SER A 314 21.67 -1.06 -2.09
CA SER A 314 21.89 -2.16 -1.13
C SER A 314 22.04 -1.71 0.33
N ARG A 315 22.60 -0.50 0.56
CA ARG A 315 22.80 0.06 1.92
C ARG A 315 21.58 0.78 2.46
N ARG A 316 20.61 1.12 1.60
CA ARG A 316 19.37 1.78 2.02
C ARG A 316 18.56 0.89 2.95
N ARG A 317 18.11 1.45 4.07
CA ARG A 317 17.09 0.84 4.92
C ARG A 317 15.72 0.99 4.27
N TRP A 318 15.35 0.01 3.45
CA TRP A 318 14.09 0.06 2.70
C TRP A 318 12.85 0.00 3.59
N ARG A 319 12.95 -0.61 4.78
CA ARG A 319 11.87 -0.63 5.77
C ARG A 319 11.46 0.76 6.24
N ASP A 320 12.39 1.71 6.27
CA ASP A 320 12.13 3.09 6.72
C ASP A 320 11.30 3.87 5.67
N ALA A 321 11.18 3.35 4.45
CA ALA A 321 10.32 3.94 3.42
C ALA A 321 8.83 3.56 3.59
N LEU A 322 8.52 2.64 4.51
CA LEU A 322 7.16 2.18 4.76
C LEU A 322 6.48 3.01 5.86
N PRO A 323 5.16 3.28 5.74
CA PRO A 323 4.42 4.08 6.72
C PRO A 323 4.13 3.31 8.02
N LEU A 324 4.29 1.98 8.01
CA LEU A 324 3.94 1.07 9.09
C LEU A 324 5.07 0.06 9.33
N PRO A 325 5.35 -0.33 10.59
CA PRO A 325 6.39 -1.31 10.89
C PRO A 325 6.01 -2.72 10.40
N LEU A 326 6.97 -3.43 9.79
CA LEU A 326 6.78 -4.82 9.33
C LEU A 326 6.94 -5.86 10.43
N ALA A 327 7.67 -5.55 11.51
CA ALA A 327 7.98 -6.48 12.59
C ALA A 327 6.76 -7.20 13.19
N PRO A 328 5.57 -6.58 13.34
CA PRO A 328 4.41 -7.27 13.88
C PRO A 328 3.80 -8.31 12.92
N VAL A 329 3.97 -8.13 11.61
CA VAL A 329 3.55 -9.09 10.58
C VAL A 329 4.44 -10.34 10.61
N LEU A 330 5.72 -10.17 10.98
CA LEU A 330 6.66 -11.28 11.15
C LEU A 330 6.23 -12.17 12.31
N GLY A 331 5.83 -13.41 12.00
CA GLY A 331 5.56 -14.43 13.01
C GLY A 331 4.21 -14.33 13.72
N ALA A 332 3.23 -13.67 13.11
CA ALA A 332 1.86 -13.59 13.63
C ALA A 332 1.72 -13.03 15.06
N THR A 333 2.68 -12.22 15.51
CA THR A 333 2.73 -11.70 16.89
C THR A 333 1.59 -10.75 17.25
N LEU A 334 0.72 -10.42 16.28
CA LEU A 334 -0.51 -9.65 16.48
C LEU A 334 -1.63 -10.47 17.12
N PHE A 335 -1.58 -11.80 17.00
CA PHE A 335 -2.64 -12.71 17.43
C PHE A 335 -2.19 -13.56 18.64
N GLY A 336 -3.05 -13.65 19.65
CA GLY A 336 -2.75 -14.41 20.87
C GLY A 336 -3.05 -15.90 20.74
N GLY A 337 -2.05 -16.75 21.02
CA GLY A 337 -2.25 -18.21 21.12
C GLY A 337 -2.58 -18.91 19.80
N VAL A 338 -2.06 -18.41 18.67
CA VAL A 338 -2.25 -19.06 17.36
C VAL A 338 -1.55 -20.43 17.34
N PRO A 339 -2.24 -21.53 17.03
CA PRO A 339 -1.61 -22.83 16.88
C PRO A 339 -0.71 -22.87 15.64
N ALA A 340 0.37 -23.66 15.67
CA ALA A 340 1.38 -23.72 14.60
C ALA A 340 0.78 -23.94 13.20
N ARG A 341 -0.25 -24.78 13.07
CA ARG A 341 -0.97 -25.05 11.81
C ARG A 341 -1.58 -23.80 11.17
N ALA A 342 -2.01 -22.82 11.97
CA ALA A 342 -2.66 -21.59 11.50
C ALA A 342 -1.71 -20.38 11.47
N SER A 343 -0.41 -20.57 11.75
CA SER A 343 0.58 -19.48 11.84
C SER A 343 0.81 -18.75 10.51
N LEU A 344 0.85 -19.49 9.40
CA LEU A 344 0.97 -18.92 8.05
C LEU A 344 -0.24 -18.07 7.70
N LEU A 345 -1.44 -18.55 8.06
CA LEU A 345 -2.66 -17.78 7.89
C LEU A 345 -2.62 -16.50 8.73
N ALA A 346 -2.29 -16.59 10.01
CA ALA A 346 -2.22 -15.43 10.88
C ALA A 346 -1.27 -14.35 10.31
N SER A 347 -0.14 -14.77 9.73
CA SER A 347 0.78 -13.86 9.04
C SER A 347 0.17 -13.28 7.76
N GLY A 348 -0.60 -14.06 7.00
CA GLY A 348 -1.39 -13.61 5.85
C GLY A 348 -2.44 -12.55 6.22
N ILE A 349 -3.22 -12.76 7.29
CA ILE A 349 -4.21 -11.79 7.79
C ILE A 349 -3.50 -10.52 8.27
N ALA A 350 -2.37 -10.66 8.97
CA ALA A 350 -1.57 -9.50 9.39
C ALA A 350 -1.06 -8.67 8.19
N ALA A 351 -0.59 -9.32 7.12
CA ALA A 351 -0.14 -8.65 5.91
C ALA A 351 -1.30 -8.04 5.10
N PHE A 352 -2.44 -8.72 5.05
CA PHE A 352 -3.68 -8.19 4.47
C PHE A 352 -4.13 -6.90 5.18
N ALA A 353 -4.19 -6.94 6.51
CA ALA A 353 -4.48 -5.78 7.35
C ALA A 353 -3.46 -4.65 7.15
N TYR A 354 -2.16 -5.00 7.06
CA TYR A 354 -1.09 -4.05 6.75
C TYR A 354 -1.33 -3.32 5.42
N ASN A 355 -1.66 -4.05 4.36
CA ASN A 355 -1.90 -3.47 3.04
C ASN A 355 -3.09 -2.51 3.05
N ALA A 356 -4.22 -2.92 3.61
CA ALA A 356 -5.40 -2.07 3.76
C ALA A 356 -5.08 -0.80 4.57
N PHE A 357 -4.36 -0.95 5.69
CA PHE A 357 -3.99 0.16 6.56
C PHE A 357 -3.02 1.14 5.89
N SER A 358 -2.03 0.62 5.15
CA SER A 358 -1.09 1.43 4.38
C SER A 358 -1.80 2.24 3.30
N VAL A 359 -2.74 1.64 2.57
CA VAL A 359 -3.55 2.31 1.55
C VAL A 359 -4.39 3.43 2.17
N MET A 360 -5.10 3.15 3.27
CA MET A 360 -5.88 4.18 3.98
C MET A 360 -4.99 5.34 4.42
N THR A 361 -3.83 5.04 5.01
CA THR A 361 -2.86 6.07 5.46
C THR A 361 -2.45 6.96 4.29
N ARG A 362 -2.10 6.36 3.15
CA ARG A 362 -1.69 7.11 1.96
C ARG A 362 -2.81 7.92 1.35
N VAL A 363 -4.02 7.39 1.30
CA VAL A 363 -5.18 8.13 0.78
C VAL A 363 -5.46 9.36 1.65
N VAL A 364 -5.44 9.22 2.97
CA VAL A 364 -5.63 10.34 3.90
C VAL A 364 -4.52 11.38 3.76
N VAL A 365 -3.26 10.97 3.78
CA VAL A 365 -2.11 11.88 3.61
C VAL A 365 -2.17 12.61 2.27
N GLY A 366 -2.50 11.89 1.20
CA GLY A 366 -2.62 12.44 -0.15
C GLY A 366 -3.78 13.41 -0.31
N ALA A 367 -4.97 13.04 0.17
CA ALA A 367 -6.18 13.86 0.05
C ALA A 367 -6.09 15.17 0.85
N LEU A 368 -5.43 15.14 2.01
CA LEU A 368 -5.32 16.30 2.90
C LEU A 368 -4.06 17.14 2.66
N GLY A 369 -3.12 16.67 1.83
CA GLY A 369 -1.84 17.34 1.58
C GLY A 369 -1.05 17.59 2.86
N LEU A 370 -0.98 16.59 3.74
CA LEU A 370 -0.36 16.73 5.06
C LEU A 370 1.16 16.92 4.98
N ASP A 371 1.69 17.70 5.91
CA ASP A 371 3.13 17.73 6.18
C ASP A 371 3.58 16.43 6.87
N GLU A 372 4.89 16.17 6.94
CA GLU A 372 5.45 14.95 7.52
C GLU A 372 4.97 14.71 8.97
N ARG A 373 4.86 15.78 9.77
CA ARG A 373 4.46 15.68 11.19
C ARG A 373 2.99 15.27 11.36
N ASP A 374 2.10 15.83 10.55
CA ASP A 374 0.69 15.45 10.57
C ASP A 374 0.50 14.05 9.94
N ALA A 375 1.30 13.69 8.92
CA ALA A 375 1.28 12.37 8.29
C ALA A 375 1.68 11.24 9.25
N GLU A 376 2.69 11.45 10.10
CA GLU A 376 3.11 10.49 11.15
C GLU A 376 1.98 10.16 12.15
N ARG A 377 1.01 11.06 12.32
CA ARG A 377 -0.12 10.87 13.26
C ARG A 377 -1.31 10.16 12.63
N VAL A 378 -1.35 10.02 11.31
CA VAL A 378 -2.45 9.38 10.58
C VAL A 378 -2.65 7.92 11.02
N PRO A 379 -1.63 7.04 11.08
CA PRO A 379 -1.85 5.64 11.48
C PRO A 379 -2.57 5.51 12.83
N VAL A 380 -2.13 6.27 13.82
CA VAL A 380 -2.73 6.27 15.16
C VAL A 380 -4.18 6.73 15.12
N HIS A 381 -4.45 7.83 14.40
CA HIS A 381 -5.80 8.37 14.28
C HIS A 381 -6.76 7.37 13.64
N ILE A 382 -6.32 6.68 12.58
CA ILE A 382 -7.11 5.63 11.92
C ILE A 382 -7.45 4.52 12.92
N ALA A 383 -6.44 3.97 13.59
CA ALA A 383 -6.62 2.84 14.49
C ALA A 383 -7.52 3.18 15.69
N ASP A 384 -7.34 4.34 16.32
CA ASP A 384 -8.16 4.77 17.45
C ASP A 384 -9.64 4.91 17.04
N SER A 385 -9.91 5.52 15.88
CA SER A 385 -11.27 5.65 15.34
C SER A 385 -11.91 4.29 15.04
N VAL A 386 -11.16 3.39 14.40
CA VAL A 386 -11.64 2.06 14.01
C VAL A 386 -11.92 1.20 15.25
N ALA A 387 -10.96 1.11 16.17
CA ALA A 387 -11.09 0.33 17.40
C ALA A 387 -12.29 0.79 18.25
N ALA A 388 -12.54 2.09 18.30
CA ALA A 388 -13.64 2.65 19.09
C ALA A 388 -15.03 2.41 18.48
N THR A 389 -15.16 2.25 17.16
CA THR A 389 -16.47 2.37 16.49
C THR A 389 -16.83 1.25 15.51
N TYR A 390 -15.89 0.41 15.07
CA TYR A 390 -16.15 -0.60 14.03
C TYR A 390 -17.24 -1.61 14.43
N ALA A 391 -17.13 -2.21 15.63
CA ALA A 391 -18.14 -3.16 16.12
C ALA A 391 -19.54 -2.50 16.22
N GLY A 392 -19.61 -1.27 16.71
CA GLY A 392 -20.87 -0.51 16.77
C GLY A 392 -21.44 -0.18 15.39
N MET A 393 -20.57 0.11 14.42
CA MET A 393 -20.97 0.31 13.03
C MET A 393 -21.56 -0.97 12.43
N MET A 394 -20.94 -2.13 12.66
CA MET A 394 -21.45 -3.41 12.13
C MET A 394 -22.78 -3.84 12.76
N ILE A 395 -23.10 -3.37 13.98
CA ILE A 395 -24.44 -3.53 14.58
C ILE A 395 -25.46 -2.61 13.89
N ALA A 396 -25.09 -1.36 13.61
CA ALA A 396 -25.98 -0.37 13.01
C ALA A 396 -26.18 -0.56 11.49
N LEU A 397 -25.15 -1.04 10.80
CA LEU A 397 -25.05 -1.31 9.37
C LEU A 397 -24.65 -2.79 9.18
N PRO A 398 -25.62 -3.72 9.19
CA PRO A 398 -25.33 -5.15 9.12
C PRO A 398 -24.67 -5.54 7.79
N PRO A 399 -24.02 -6.72 7.69
CA PRO A 399 -23.29 -7.17 6.50
C PRO A 399 -24.05 -7.00 5.18
N GLY A 400 -25.35 -7.36 5.17
CA GLY A 400 -26.22 -7.21 4.00
C GLY A 400 -26.33 -5.77 3.45
N TRP A 401 -26.09 -4.73 4.27
CA TRP A 401 -26.06 -3.35 3.79
C TRP A 401 -24.83 -3.07 2.91
N TRP A 402 -23.70 -3.70 3.21
CA TRP A 402 -22.42 -3.47 2.53
C TRP A 402 -22.28 -4.21 1.20
N ARG A 403 -23.14 -5.19 0.91
CA ARG A 403 -23.13 -5.94 -0.37
C ARG A 403 -23.26 -5.05 -1.61
N ARG A 404 -23.81 -3.84 -1.46
CA ARG A 404 -23.88 -2.83 -2.55
C ARG A 404 -22.50 -2.42 -3.08
N TYR A 405 -21.45 -2.59 -2.30
CA TYR A 405 -20.08 -2.21 -2.69
C TYR A 405 -19.27 -3.38 -3.25
N ASP A 406 -19.76 -4.62 -3.16
CA ASP A 406 -19.08 -5.85 -3.63
C ASP A 406 -18.79 -5.78 -5.14
N GLN A 407 -19.76 -5.29 -5.93
CA GLN A 407 -19.69 -5.23 -7.40
C GLN A 407 -19.16 -3.89 -7.94
N LEU A 408 -18.72 -2.97 -7.09
CA LEU A 408 -18.25 -1.67 -7.55
C LEU A 408 -16.87 -1.76 -8.21
N PRO A 409 -16.65 -1.04 -9.32
CA PRO A 409 -15.31 -0.88 -9.87
C PRO A 409 -14.36 -0.28 -8.83
N ALA A 410 -13.15 -0.83 -8.72
CA ALA A 410 -12.14 -0.37 -7.77
C ALA A 410 -11.80 1.13 -7.93
N THR A 411 -11.98 1.69 -9.13
CA THR A 411 -11.83 3.13 -9.40
C THR A 411 -12.89 3.97 -8.69
N THR A 412 -14.16 3.56 -8.76
CA THR A 412 -15.31 4.20 -8.08
C THR A 412 -15.16 4.08 -6.57
N LEU A 413 -14.82 2.88 -6.08
CA LEU A 413 -14.56 2.66 -4.65
C LEU A 413 -13.39 3.53 -4.16
N GLY A 414 -12.33 3.66 -4.96
CA GLY A 414 -11.23 4.57 -4.68
C GLY A 414 -11.63 6.05 -4.63
N GLN A 415 -12.62 6.48 -5.43
CA GLN A 415 -13.17 7.83 -5.34
C GLN A 415 -13.94 8.02 -4.03
N ILE A 416 -14.79 7.07 -3.64
CA ILE A 416 -15.53 7.12 -2.38
C ILE A 416 -14.57 7.19 -1.18
N VAL A 417 -13.53 6.35 -1.18
CA VAL A 417 -12.48 6.35 -0.14
C VAL A 417 -11.74 7.69 -0.09
N ARG A 418 -11.43 8.33 -1.22
CA ARG A 418 -10.87 9.70 -1.25
C ARG A 418 -11.84 10.76 -0.72
N MET A 419 -13.14 10.65 -1.03
CA MET A 419 -14.15 11.58 -0.50
C MET A 419 -14.29 11.45 1.02
N LEU A 420 -14.24 10.23 1.55
CA LEU A 420 -14.22 9.97 3.00
C LEU A 420 -12.98 10.59 3.67
N ALA A 421 -11.82 10.52 3.01
CA ALA A 421 -10.57 11.04 3.55
C ALA A 421 -10.58 12.55 3.83
N VAL A 422 -11.35 13.33 3.05
CA VAL A 422 -11.48 14.79 3.25
C VAL A 422 -12.16 15.14 4.58
N HIS A 423 -12.93 14.23 5.16
CA HIS A 423 -13.59 14.42 6.45
C HIS A 423 -12.70 14.05 7.65
N VAL A 424 -11.50 13.54 7.40
CA VAL A 424 -10.55 13.14 8.45
C VAL A 424 -9.76 14.36 8.90
N ASP A 425 -9.64 14.56 10.22
CA ASP A 425 -8.75 15.56 10.79
C ASP A 425 -7.77 14.91 11.78
N PRO A 426 -6.57 14.49 11.29
CA PRO A 426 -5.56 13.84 12.13
C PRO A 426 -4.77 14.84 12.99
N ARG A 427 -5.04 16.16 12.88
CA ARG A 427 -4.29 17.20 13.61
C ARG A 427 -4.57 17.14 15.11
N SER A 428 -3.76 17.83 15.90
CA SER A 428 -3.96 17.89 17.35
C SER A 428 -5.15 18.78 17.66
N GLU A 429 -5.93 18.46 18.70
CA GLU A 429 -7.10 19.26 19.10
C GLU A 429 -6.78 20.74 19.27
N ARG A 430 -5.56 21.07 19.72
CA ARG A 430 -5.07 22.44 19.80
C ARG A 430 -4.99 23.12 18.43
N ARG A 431 -4.49 22.43 17.41
CA ARG A 431 -4.38 22.95 16.04
C ARG A 431 -5.75 22.98 15.36
N LYS A 432 -6.62 21.98 15.59
CA LYS A 432 -8.01 21.98 15.09
C LYS A 432 -8.78 23.22 15.53
N ARG A 433 -8.68 23.57 16.82
CA ARG A 433 -9.33 24.78 17.38
C ARG A 433 -8.78 26.09 16.79
N ARG A 434 -7.48 26.13 16.43
CA ARG A 434 -6.82 27.32 15.91
C ARG A 434 -7.04 27.53 14.41
N ASP A 435 -7.01 26.43 13.64
CA ASP A 435 -6.94 26.44 12.19
C ASP A 435 -8.24 25.94 11.56
N ASN A 436 -9.41 26.20 12.17
CA ASN A 436 -10.69 25.73 11.63
C ASN A 436 -11.00 26.49 10.32
N ARG A 437 -10.54 25.93 9.20
CA ARG A 437 -10.38 26.61 7.90
C ARG A 437 -11.65 26.64 7.05
N LEU A 438 -12.61 25.75 7.29
CA LEU A 438 -13.83 25.62 6.48
C LEU A 438 -15.05 26.17 7.21
N SER A 439 -15.85 26.97 6.50
CA SER A 439 -17.17 27.36 6.97
C SER A 439 -18.06 26.13 7.16
N ALA A 440 -18.94 26.16 8.17
CA ALA A 440 -19.92 25.11 8.41
C ALA A 440 -20.75 24.77 7.16
N LYS A 441 -21.03 25.77 6.30
CA LYS A 441 -21.72 25.58 5.02
C LYS A 441 -20.92 24.70 4.05
N SER A 442 -19.61 24.94 3.92
CA SER A 442 -18.73 24.16 3.05
C SER A 442 -18.58 22.73 3.55
N GLN A 443 -18.46 22.53 4.87
CA GLN A 443 -18.42 21.19 5.46
C GLN A 443 -19.72 20.42 5.22
N ALA A 444 -20.88 21.07 5.35
CA ALA A 444 -22.17 20.44 5.07
C ALA A 444 -22.31 20.03 3.59
N LEU A 445 -21.84 20.87 2.65
CA LEU A 445 -21.85 20.54 1.22
C LEU A 445 -20.95 19.34 0.90
N LEU A 446 -19.72 19.31 1.45
CA LEU A 446 -18.82 18.17 1.27
C LEU A 446 -19.43 16.88 1.82
N ARG A 447 -20.08 16.94 3.00
CA ARG A 447 -20.75 15.77 3.59
C ARG A 447 -21.92 15.31 2.73
N ALA A 448 -22.74 16.23 2.23
CA ALA A 448 -23.85 15.90 1.34
C ALA A 448 -23.35 15.18 0.07
N ALA A 449 -22.29 15.69 -0.57
CA ALA A 449 -21.69 15.06 -1.74
C ALA A 449 -21.16 13.64 -1.44
N THR A 450 -20.46 13.45 -0.32
CA THR A 450 -19.99 12.11 0.11
C THR A 450 -21.17 11.17 0.39
N LEU A 451 -22.24 11.66 1.02
CA LEU A 451 -23.42 10.85 1.31
C LEU A 451 -24.18 10.45 0.06
N GLU A 452 -24.24 11.30 -0.96
CA GLU A 452 -24.85 10.93 -2.24
C GLU A 452 -24.12 9.75 -2.88
N HIS A 453 -22.78 9.75 -2.88
CA HIS A 453 -21.99 8.65 -3.44
C HIS A 453 -22.06 7.36 -2.60
N LEU A 454 -22.13 7.46 -1.27
CA LEU A 454 -22.29 6.30 -0.39
C LEU A 454 -23.70 5.67 -0.44
N LEU A 455 -24.71 6.44 -0.84
CA LEU A 455 -26.10 5.99 -0.85
C LEU A 455 -26.64 5.73 -2.25
N HIS A 456 -25.87 5.96 -3.30
CA HIS A 456 -26.27 5.64 -4.66
C HIS A 456 -26.21 4.12 -4.89
N ASP A 457 -27.30 3.56 -5.43
CA ASP A 457 -27.32 2.17 -5.92
C ASP A 457 -26.93 2.19 -7.39
N ASP A 458 -25.76 1.64 -7.71
CA ASP A 458 -25.28 1.46 -9.09
C ASP A 458 -26.03 0.30 -9.77
N GLY A 459 -27.32 0.50 -10.01
CA GLY A 459 -28.12 -0.26 -10.98
C GLY A 459 -28.22 0.41 -12.35
N GLY A 460 -27.53 1.54 -12.53
CA GLY A 460 -27.49 2.33 -13.75
C GLY A 460 -26.07 2.42 -14.30
N ASP A 461 -25.95 2.25 -15.62
CA ASP A 461 -24.75 2.42 -16.43
C ASP A 461 -23.78 3.50 -15.88
N PRO A 462 -22.50 3.21 -15.63
CA PRO A 462 -21.52 4.22 -15.20
C PRO A 462 -21.30 5.33 -16.24
N ALA A 463 -21.80 5.17 -17.47
CA ALA A 463 -21.87 6.23 -18.48
C ALA A 463 -23.05 7.19 -18.28
N ALA A 464 -24.02 6.88 -17.40
CA ALA A 464 -24.98 7.83 -16.87
C ALA A 464 -24.29 8.71 -15.81
N ASN A 465 -23.27 9.42 -16.27
CA ASN A 465 -22.61 10.51 -15.60
C ASN A 465 -23.56 11.23 -14.62
N VAL A 466 -23.12 11.33 -13.38
CA VAL A 466 -23.53 12.29 -12.34
C VAL A 466 -23.51 13.75 -12.85
N PHE A 467 -23.02 13.98 -14.08
CA PHE A 467 -22.97 15.23 -14.82
C PHE A 467 -24.13 15.47 -15.81
N SER A 468 -25.10 14.57 -15.96
CA SER A 468 -26.29 14.86 -16.75
C SER A 468 -27.37 15.50 -15.88
N LEU A 469 -27.25 16.81 -15.63
CA LEU A 469 -28.43 17.60 -15.27
C LEU A 469 -29.49 17.33 -16.34
N ARG A 470 -30.62 16.72 -15.95
CA ARG A 470 -31.76 16.49 -16.87
C ARG A 470 -32.04 17.81 -17.56
N THR A 471 -31.92 17.84 -18.88
CA THR A 471 -32.10 19.06 -19.68
C THR A 471 -33.42 18.95 -20.43
N ILE A 472 -34.33 19.88 -20.17
CA ILE A 472 -35.61 20.00 -20.85
C ILE A 472 -35.44 21.04 -21.95
N ALA A 473 -35.48 20.61 -23.21
CA ALA A 473 -35.53 21.52 -24.34
C ALA A 473 -36.93 22.10 -24.48
N MET A 474 -37.02 23.42 -24.64
CA MET A 474 -38.29 24.12 -24.78
C MET A 474 -38.18 25.13 -25.92
N ALA A 475 -39.14 25.18 -26.82
CA ALA A 475 -39.12 26.14 -27.92
C ALA A 475 -39.46 27.55 -27.42
N THR A 476 -38.95 28.57 -28.10
CA THR A 476 -39.17 29.99 -27.73
C THR A 476 -40.65 30.36 -27.68
N ARG A 477 -41.48 29.76 -28.55
CA ARG A 477 -42.93 29.93 -28.57
C ARG A 477 -43.62 29.40 -27.30
N ASP A 478 -43.09 28.30 -26.76
CA ASP A 478 -43.63 27.63 -25.58
C ASP A 478 -43.20 28.39 -24.31
N PHE A 479 -41.99 28.95 -24.33
CA PHE A 479 -41.54 29.87 -23.29
C PHE A 479 -42.37 31.16 -23.23
N SER A 480 -42.64 31.77 -24.40
CA SER A 480 -43.39 33.03 -24.45
C SER A 480 -44.87 32.87 -24.08
N SER A 481 -45.45 31.71 -24.35
CA SER A 481 -46.86 31.44 -24.08
C SER A 481 -47.13 31.04 -22.62
N ASN A 482 -46.16 30.41 -21.95
CA ASN A 482 -46.29 30.03 -20.54
C ASN A 482 -44.95 30.03 -19.79
N PRO A 483 -44.43 31.22 -19.44
CA PRO A 483 -43.15 31.34 -18.73
C PRO A 483 -43.19 30.70 -17.34
N SER A 484 -44.36 30.64 -16.70
CA SER A 484 -44.53 29.98 -15.40
C SER A 484 -44.27 28.48 -15.44
N LYS A 485 -44.58 27.81 -16.57
CA LYS A 485 -44.27 26.39 -16.77
C LYS A 485 -42.75 26.16 -16.83
N ALA A 486 -42.03 27.04 -17.51
CA ALA A 486 -40.58 27.00 -17.58
C ALA A 486 -39.92 27.18 -16.21
N LEU A 487 -40.44 28.10 -15.39
CA LEU A 487 -39.93 28.33 -14.03
C LEU A 487 -40.19 27.13 -13.10
N ARG A 488 -41.33 26.46 -13.25
CA ARG A 488 -41.61 25.21 -12.50
C ARG A 488 -40.65 24.09 -12.90
N HIS A 489 -40.41 23.91 -14.20
CA HIS A 489 -39.45 22.93 -14.70
C HIS A 489 -38.01 23.25 -14.30
N ALA A 490 -37.65 24.55 -14.23
CA ALA A 490 -36.33 25.01 -13.80
C ALA A 490 -36.00 24.68 -12.33
N GLY A 491 -37.00 24.32 -11.51
CA GLY A 491 -36.80 23.82 -10.15
C GLY A 491 -36.45 22.33 -10.06
N GLU A 492 -36.61 21.58 -11.15
CA GLU A 492 -36.37 20.12 -11.20
C GLU A 492 -35.31 19.73 -12.23
N ALA A 493 -35.04 20.58 -13.23
CA ALA A 493 -34.19 20.29 -14.38
C ALA A 493 -33.70 21.59 -15.06
N LEU A 494 -32.58 21.54 -15.80
CA LEU A 494 -32.15 22.66 -16.63
C LEU A 494 -33.13 22.87 -17.78
N VAL A 495 -33.60 24.10 -17.99
CA VAL A 495 -34.50 24.38 -19.11
C VAL A 495 -33.75 25.14 -20.20
N MET A 496 -33.51 24.47 -21.33
CA MET A 496 -32.83 25.03 -22.48
C MET A 496 -33.85 25.59 -23.46
N VAL A 497 -33.92 26.92 -23.55
CA VAL A 497 -34.79 27.61 -24.50
C VAL A 497 -34.11 27.62 -25.87
N THR A 498 -34.82 27.10 -26.88
CA THR A 498 -34.32 26.98 -28.24
C THR A 498 -35.13 27.83 -29.21
N LYS A 499 -34.46 28.37 -30.24
CA LYS A 499 -35.08 29.03 -31.40
C LYS A 499 -34.51 28.39 -32.65
N TYR A 500 -35.36 27.81 -33.51
CA TYR A 500 -34.92 27.00 -34.66
C TYR A 500 -33.92 25.89 -34.27
N ASN A 501 -34.21 25.13 -33.20
CA ASN A 501 -33.31 24.12 -32.63
C ASN A 501 -31.93 24.63 -32.17
N ARG A 502 -31.69 25.94 -32.10
CA ARG A 502 -30.47 26.50 -31.52
C ARG A 502 -30.72 27.00 -30.10
N PRO A 503 -29.88 26.66 -29.11
CA PRO A 503 -30.01 27.16 -27.75
C PRO A 503 -29.76 28.67 -27.73
N ILE A 504 -30.65 29.41 -27.09
CA ILE A 504 -30.58 30.88 -26.99
C ILE A 504 -30.62 31.36 -25.54
N ALA A 505 -31.16 30.56 -24.62
CA ALA A 505 -31.12 30.85 -23.19
C ALA A 505 -31.16 29.53 -22.40
N LEU A 506 -30.56 29.55 -21.21
CA LEU A 506 -30.61 28.45 -20.25
C LEU A 506 -31.17 29.00 -18.94
N LEU A 507 -32.26 28.40 -18.47
CA LEU A 507 -32.82 28.69 -17.16
C LEU A 507 -32.28 27.65 -16.18
N VAL A 508 -31.73 28.15 -15.07
CA VAL A 508 -31.09 27.39 -14.01
C VAL A 508 -31.66 27.88 -12.70
N SER A 509 -31.96 26.98 -11.76
CA SER A 509 -32.32 27.39 -10.41
C SER A 509 -31.14 28.12 -9.74
N ILE A 510 -31.42 28.97 -8.75
CA ILE A 510 -30.34 29.65 -8.01
C ILE A 510 -29.45 28.63 -7.29
N ASP A 511 -30.03 27.53 -6.82
CA ASP A 511 -29.29 26.47 -6.14
C ASP A 511 -28.38 25.70 -7.09
N ASP A 512 -28.88 25.33 -8.28
CA ASP A 512 -28.09 24.69 -9.33
C ASP A 512 -27.03 25.64 -9.92
N TRP A 513 -27.34 26.94 -10.02
CA TRP A 513 -26.37 27.94 -10.46
C TRP A 513 -25.24 28.11 -9.43
N ASN A 514 -25.57 28.13 -8.14
CA ASN A 514 -24.58 28.18 -7.07
C ASN A 514 -23.77 26.88 -6.99
N ARG A 515 -24.40 25.72 -7.26
CA ARG A 515 -23.73 24.43 -7.40
C ARG A 515 -22.76 24.45 -8.59
N LEU A 516 -23.20 24.84 -9.78
CA LEU A 516 -22.37 24.95 -10.98
C LEU A 516 -21.24 25.97 -10.81
N LEU A 517 -21.47 27.09 -10.13
CA LEU A 517 -20.42 28.04 -9.79
C LEU A 517 -19.44 27.48 -8.75
N GLY A 518 -19.93 26.69 -7.79
CA GLY A 518 -19.12 25.94 -6.84
C GLY A 518 -18.24 24.92 -7.56
N GLU A 519 -18.82 24.15 -8.46
CA GLU A 519 -18.15 23.14 -9.30
C GLU A 519 -17.15 23.79 -10.25
N VAL A 520 -17.46 24.91 -10.91
CA VAL A 520 -16.50 25.64 -11.75
C VAL A 520 -15.37 26.25 -10.91
N ARG A 521 -15.65 26.68 -9.67
CA ARG A 521 -14.61 27.11 -8.72
C ARG A 521 -13.76 25.95 -8.23
N GLU A 522 -14.34 24.77 -8.01
CA GLU A 522 -13.65 23.54 -7.63
C GLU A 522 -12.87 22.94 -8.80
N THR A 523 -13.35 23.06 -10.03
CA THR A 523 -12.68 22.65 -11.28
C THR A 523 -11.53 23.62 -11.61
N ASN A 524 -11.71 24.92 -11.34
CA ASN A 524 -10.64 25.90 -11.41
C ASN A 524 -9.68 25.79 -10.22
N LEU A 525 -10.10 25.38 -9.02
CA LEU A 525 -9.21 25.12 -7.89
C LEU A 525 -8.45 23.81 -8.09
N THR A 526 -9.04 22.78 -8.68
CA THR A 526 -8.32 21.57 -9.10
C THR A 526 -7.35 21.94 -10.22
N ARG A 527 -7.76 22.63 -11.29
CA ARG A 527 -6.84 23.11 -12.34
C ARG A 527 -5.75 24.05 -11.82
N LEU A 528 -6.06 25.02 -10.96
CA LEU A 528 -5.08 25.92 -10.35
C LEU A 528 -4.20 25.21 -9.32
N SER A 529 -4.70 24.17 -8.64
CA SER A 529 -3.86 23.31 -7.77
C SER A 529 -2.94 22.42 -8.60
N PHE A 530 -3.37 21.96 -9.78
CA PHE A 530 -2.53 21.26 -10.75
C PHE A 530 -1.51 22.20 -11.42
N ASP A 531 -1.89 23.44 -11.75
CA ASP A 531 -1.02 24.42 -12.38
C ASP A 531 -0.07 25.10 -11.38
N CYS A 532 -0.46 25.33 -10.12
CA CYS A 532 0.46 25.77 -9.07
C CYS A 532 1.41 24.64 -8.63
N ALA A 533 0.97 23.38 -8.66
CA ALA A 533 1.87 22.23 -8.45
C ALA A 533 2.84 22.02 -9.62
N ALA A 534 2.44 22.34 -10.86
CA ALA A 534 3.32 22.30 -12.03
C ALA A 534 4.27 23.52 -12.12
N ALA A 535 3.83 24.71 -11.71
CA ALA A 535 4.62 25.95 -11.80
C ALA A 535 5.64 26.13 -10.66
N GLN A 536 5.45 25.48 -9.50
CA GLN A 536 6.44 25.51 -8.42
C GLN A 536 7.68 24.62 -8.67
N GLY A 537 7.75 23.93 -9.83
CA GLY A 537 8.90 23.14 -10.28
C GLY A 537 9.92 23.89 -11.14
N VAL A 538 9.71 25.16 -11.51
CA VAL A 538 10.68 25.93 -12.30
C VAL A 538 11.45 26.87 -11.36
N ARG A 539 12.67 26.46 -11.00
CA ARG A 539 13.67 27.36 -10.39
C ARG A 539 13.88 28.58 -11.29
N SER A 540 13.87 29.76 -10.68
CA SER A 540 14.29 31.01 -11.31
C SER A 540 15.71 30.88 -11.85
N VAL A 541 15.86 31.10 -13.16
CA VAL A 541 17.16 31.44 -13.75
C VAL A 541 17.53 32.82 -13.21
N ALA A 542 18.61 32.89 -12.44
CA ALA A 542 19.20 34.13 -12.00
C ALA A 542 19.72 34.88 -13.24
N LEU A 543 18.99 35.91 -13.67
CA LEU A 543 19.54 36.95 -14.54
C LEU A 543 20.37 37.87 -13.66
N SER A 544 21.70 37.72 -13.74
CA SER A 544 22.65 38.69 -13.26
C SER A 544 22.61 39.91 -14.19
N GLU A 545 21.84 40.92 -13.82
CA GLU A 545 21.97 42.25 -14.41
C GLU A 545 23.00 43.06 -13.62
N SER A 546 24.12 43.28 -14.30
CA SER A 546 25.06 44.37 -14.11
C SER A 546 24.36 45.71 -13.89
N SER A 547 24.66 46.39 -12.79
CA SER A 547 24.35 47.81 -12.62
C SER A 547 25.64 48.60 -12.46
N LEU A 548 25.86 49.47 -13.44
CA LEU A 548 26.73 50.64 -13.39
C LEU A 548 26.31 51.53 -12.22
N ASN A 549 27.20 51.68 -11.24
CA ASN A 549 27.72 52.95 -10.73
C ASN A 549 28.76 52.67 -9.64
#